data_AF-A0A1B6KKN4-F1
#
_entry.id   AF-A0A1B6KKN4-F1
#
_cell.length_a   1.000
_cell.length_b   1.000
_cell.length_c   1.000
_cell.angle_alpha   90.00
_cell.angle_beta   90.00
_cell.angle_gamma   90.00
#
_symmetry.space_group_name_H-M   'P 1'
#
loop_
_entity.id
_entity.type
_entity.pdbx_description
1 polymer ?
#
loop_
_entity_poly.entity_id
_entity_poly.type
_entity_poly.pdbx_seq_one_letter_code
_entity_poly.pdbx_strand_id
1 'polypeptide(L)'
;MTTIKKGYGSPTRRGNSQLRSPIIKRPLSAAVTIQGWLHKQGSDGLMLWKKRWFVLSDYCLFYYKTSEEEKLLGSILLPSYKISPCGVEDKIYRKFSFKAEHVNMRTYYF
;
A
#
# COMPACT_ATOMS: atom_id res chain seq x y z
N MET A 1 -35.06 37.94 13.49
CA MET A 1 -34.51 38.14 12.14
C MET A 1 -33.24 37.31 12.04
N THR A 2 -33.28 36.19 11.32
CA THR A 2 -32.19 35.20 11.28
C THR A 2 -31.49 35.27 9.93
N THR A 3 -30.18 35.54 9.98
CA THR A 3 -29.04 35.07 9.15
C THR A 3 -29.18 34.98 7.62
N ILE A 4 -28.15 35.47 6.89
CA ILE A 4 -27.32 34.70 5.92
C ILE A 4 -25.98 35.46 5.72
N LYS A 5 -24.85 34.84 6.06
CA LYS A 5 -23.53 35.22 5.51
C LYS A 5 -23.23 34.29 4.33
N LYS A 6 -22.99 34.86 3.15
CA LYS A 6 -22.46 34.14 1.97
C LYS A 6 -21.01 33.74 2.23
N GLY A 7 -20.73 32.44 2.31
CA GLY A 7 -19.39 31.89 2.25
C GLY A 7 -18.97 31.71 0.80
N TYR A 8 -17.93 32.41 0.35
CA TYR A 8 -17.25 32.09 -0.89
C TYR A 8 -16.34 30.88 -0.64
N GLY A 9 -16.79 29.71 -1.08
CA GLY A 9 -15.95 28.51 -1.12
C GLY A 9 -15.02 28.57 -2.34
N SER A 10 -13.71 28.58 -2.12
CA SER A 10 -12.71 28.40 -3.15
C SER A 10 -12.85 27.01 -3.79
N PRO A 11 -12.78 26.86 -5.12
CA PRO A 11 -12.83 25.54 -5.73
C PRO A 11 -11.53 24.79 -5.38
N THR A 12 -11.67 23.72 -4.59
CA THR A 12 -10.56 22.81 -4.28
C THR A 12 -10.07 22.17 -5.58
N ARG A 13 -8.78 22.38 -5.88
CA ARG A 13 -8.07 21.71 -6.97
C ARG A 13 -8.31 20.20 -6.86
N ARG A 14 -8.91 19.60 -7.89
CA ARG A 14 -8.92 18.15 -8.11
C ARG A 14 -7.48 17.69 -8.36
N GLY A 15 -6.72 17.48 -7.29
CA GLY A 15 -5.51 16.70 -7.34
C GLY A 15 -5.88 15.26 -7.67
N ASN A 16 -5.05 14.58 -8.48
CA ASN A 16 -5.20 13.16 -8.78
C ASN A 16 -5.15 12.34 -7.47
N SER A 17 -6.29 12.17 -6.81
CA SER A 17 -6.38 11.48 -5.53
C SER A 17 -6.41 9.98 -5.79
N GLN A 18 -5.23 9.35 -5.82
CA GLN A 18 -5.16 7.89 -5.74
C GLN A 18 -5.95 7.42 -4.51
N LEU A 19 -6.79 6.42 -4.70
CA LEU A 19 -7.55 5.80 -3.64
C LEU A 19 -6.60 5.06 -2.69
N ARG A 20 -6.93 5.11 -1.40
CA ARG A 20 -6.15 4.44 -0.36
C ARG A 20 -6.53 2.97 -0.30
N SER A 21 -5.53 2.12 -0.10
CA SER A 21 -5.77 0.69 0.13
C SER A 21 -6.63 0.50 1.38
N PRO A 22 -7.63 -0.40 1.34
CA PRO A 22 -8.44 -0.72 2.51
C PRO A 22 -7.56 -1.34 3.60
N ILE A 23 -7.80 -0.95 4.86
CA ILE A 23 -7.14 -1.57 6.01
C ILE A 23 -8.04 -2.69 6.51
N ILE A 24 -7.68 -3.93 6.18
CA ILE A 24 -8.37 -5.14 6.61
C ILE A 24 -7.41 -5.99 7.44
N LYS A 25 -7.95 -6.69 8.44
CA LYS A 25 -7.19 -7.65 9.26
C LYS A 25 -7.36 -9.05 8.68
N ARG A 26 -6.28 -9.83 8.72
CA ARG A 26 -6.32 -11.25 8.36
C ARG A 26 -7.09 -12.04 9.43
N PRO A 27 -8.05 -12.90 9.06
CA PRO A 27 -8.60 -13.89 9.98
C PRO A 27 -7.50 -14.88 10.39
N LEU A 28 -7.32 -15.16 11.69
CA LEU A 28 -6.26 -16.08 12.14
C LEU A 28 -6.47 -17.51 11.64
N SER A 29 -7.71 -17.89 11.35
CA SER A 29 -8.09 -19.17 10.76
C SER A 29 -7.81 -19.28 9.26
N ALA A 30 -7.57 -18.16 8.57
CA ALA A 30 -7.30 -18.18 7.14
C ALA A 30 -5.93 -18.80 6.85
N ALA A 31 -5.88 -19.67 5.85
CA ALA A 31 -4.64 -20.34 5.46
C ALA A 31 -3.59 -19.34 4.98
N VAL A 32 -2.35 -19.51 5.43
CA VAL A 32 -1.21 -18.72 4.97
C VAL A 32 -0.58 -19.44 3.78
N THR A 33 -0.59 -18.79 2.62
CA THR A 33 0.03 -19.33 1.40
C THR A 33 1.55 -19.21 1.47
N ILE A 34 2.03 -18.03 1.85
CA ILE A 34 3.46 -17.77 2.07
C ILE A 34 3.62 -16.61 3.05
N GLN A 35 4.68 -16.66 3.83
CA GLN A 35 5.08 -15.59 4.72
C GLN A 35 6.60 -15.45 4.73
N GLY A 36 7.07 -14.24 4.96
CA GLY A 36 8.50 -13.98 4.92
C GLY A 36 8.87 -12.51 5.04
N TRP A 37 10.16 -12.27 5.15
CA TRP A 37 10.71 -10.93 5.16
C TRP A 37 10.86 -10.40 3.73
N LEU A 38 10.25 -9.24 3.46
CA LEU A 38 10.56 -8.45 2.27
C LEU A 38 10.99 -7.05 2.70
N HIS A 39 11.75 -6.39 1.82
CA HIS A 39 11.89 -4.96 1.90
C HIS A 39 10.73 -4.34 1.13
N LYS A 40 10.27 -3.17 1.55
CA LYS A 40 9.30 -2.38 0.80
C LYS A 40 9.70 -0.93 0.78
N GLN A 41 9.44 -0.23 -0.30
CA GLN A 41 9.65 1.21 -0.35
C GLN A 41 8.59 1.93 0.49
N GLY A 42 9.02 2.94 1.24
CA GLY A 42 8.14 3.90 1.91
C GLY A 42 7.38 4.77 0.89
N SER A 43 6.26 5.34 1.31
CA SER A 43 5.49 6.32 0.52
C SER A 43 5.77 7.77 0.91
N ASP A 44 6.49 7.97 2.01
CA ASP A 44 6.56 9.27 2.68
C ASP A 44 7.94 9.88 2.42
N GLY A 45 7.97 11.15 2.02
CA GLY A 45 9.17 11.99 1.85
C GLY A 45 10.34 11.27 1.17
N LEU A 46 11.25 10.73 1.98
CA LEU A 46 12.51 10.10 1.58
C LEU A 46 12.37 8.71 0.91
N MET A 47 11.15 8.15 0.80
CA MET A 47 10.89 6.86 0.11
C MET A 47 11.83 5.71 0.53
N LEU A 48 12.17 5.65 1.82
CA LEU A 48 13.14 4.68 2.35
C LEU A 48 12.64 3.23 2.28
N TRP A 49 13.56 2.30 2.01
CA TRP A 49 13.31 0.87 2.07
C TRP A 49 13.18 0.39 3.53
N LYS A 50 12.11 -0.33 3.84
CA LYS A 50 11.82 -0.84 5.19
C LYS A 50 11.62 -2.36 5.13
N LYS A 51 12.38 -3.11 5.93
CA LYS A 51 12.17 -4.56 6.13
C LYS A 51 10.87 -4.79 6.92
N ARG A 52 9.98 -5.64 6.42
CA ARG A 52 8.68 -5.98 7.02
C ARG A 52 8.39 -7.47 6.88
N TRP A 53 7.67 -8.01 7.85
CA TRP A 53 7.13 -9.37 7.76
C TRP A 53 5.87 -9.32 6.92
N PHE A 54 5.82 -10.11 5.85
CA PHE A 54 4.70 -10.18 4.94
C PHE A 54 4.01 -11.53 5.07
N VAL A 55 2.69 -11.50 4.95
CA VAL A 55 1.84 -12.69 4.98
C VAL A 55 0.87 -12.59 3.81
N LEU A 56 0.91 -13.57 2.92
CA LEU A 56 -0.06 -13.75 1.85
C LEU A 56 -1.13 -14.75 2.30
N SER A 57 -2.38 -14.29 2.34
CA SER A 57 -3.54 -15.10 2.74
C SER A 57 -4.80 -14.52 2.09
N ASP A 58 -5.69 -15.38 1.59
CA ASP A 58 -6.95 -15.00 0.92
C ASP A 58 -6.80 -13.86 -0.10
N TYR A 59 -5.82 -13.99 -1.01
CA TYR A 59 -5.51 -13.00 -2.05
C TYR A 59 -5.13 -11.60 -1.52
N CYS A 60 -4.88 -11.48 -0.22
CA CYS A 60 -4.48 -10.24 0.44
C CYS A 60 -3.05 -10.37 0.96
N LEU A 61 -2.28 -9.31 0.75
CA LEU A 61 -0.93 -9.19 1.27
C LEU A 61 -0.94 -8.27 2.49
N PHE A 62 -0.69 -8.83 3.66
CA PHE A 62 -0.60 -8.12 4.93
C PHE A 62 0.87 -7.89 5.26
N TYR A 63 1.18 -6.78 5.93
CA TYR A 63 2.53 -6.57 6.45
C TYR A 63 2.58 -5.99 7.85
N TYR A 64 3.56 -6.48 8.60
CA TYR A 64 3.74 -6.27 10.03
C TYR A 64 5.15 -5.75 10.31
N LYS A 65 5.34 -5.21 11.51
CA LYS A 65 6.66 -4.77 11.96
C LYS A 65 7.61 -5.97 12.13
N THR A 66 7.10 -7.07 12.67
CA THR A 66 7.85 -8.27 13.03
C THR A 66 7.06 -9.55 12.72
N SER A 67 7.71 -10.71 12.88
CA SER A 67 7.15 -12.04 12.67
C SER A 67 6.07 -12.45 13.67
N GLU A 68 5.97 -11.74 14.79
CA GLU A 68 4.94 -12.00 15.82
C GLU A 68 3.56 -11.47 15.42
N GLU A 69 3.46 -10.77 14.28
CA GLU A 69 2.21 -10.27 13.69
C GLU A 69 1.36 -9.36 14.62
N GLU A 70 1.96 -8.81 15.68
CA GLU A 70 1.24 -8.04 16.72
C GLU A 70 0.58 -6.76 16.18
N LYS A 71 1.26 -6.07 15.26
CA LYS A 71 0.82 -4.78 14.72
C LYS A 71 0.75 -4.80 13.20
N LEU A 72 -0.47 -4.88 12.67
CA LEU A 72 -0.75 -4.67 11.25
C LEU A 72 -0.35 -3.24 10.86
N LEU A 73 0.49 -3.13 9.83
CA LEU A 73 0.92 -1.84 9.28
C LEU A 73 0.28 -1.52 7.92
N GLY A 74 -0.35 -2.51 7.28
CA GLY A 74 -1.18 -2.32 6.10
C GLY A 74 -1.53 -3.62 5.40
N SER A 75 -2.49 -3.51 4.48
CA SER A 75 -3.02 -4.59 3.66
C SER A 75 -3.12 -4.14 2.20
N ILE A 76 -2.95 -5.09 1.28
CA ILE A 76 -3.09 -4.90 -0.16
C ILE A 76 -4.00 -6.01 -0.69
N LEU A 77 -5.13 -5.63 -1.28
CA LEU A 77 -6.02 -6.56 -1.97
C LEU A 77 -5.46 -6.80 -3.37
N LEU A 78 -4.86 -7.96 -3.62
CA LEU A 78 -4.07 -8.23 -4.83
C LEU A 78 -4.86 -8.51 -6.13
N PRO A 79 -6.13 -8.99 -6.14
CA PRO A 79 -6.80 -9.37 -7.38
C PRO A 79 -6.82 -8.32 -8.51
N SER A 80 -6.77 -7.03 -8.19
CA SER A 80 -6.74 -5.94 -9.17
C SER A 80 -5.33 -5.38 -9.45
N TYR A 81 -4.29 -5.93 -8.82
CA TYR A 81 -2.91 -5.48 -8.96
C TYR A 81 -2.18 -6.29 -10.03
N LYS A 82 -1.38 -5.60 -10.84
CA LYS A 82 -0.42 -6.23 -11.74
C LYS A 82 0.92 -6.40 -11.01
N ILE A 83 1.40 -7.65 -10.92
CA ILE A 83 2.73 -7.96 -10.37
C ILE A 83 3.73 -8.08 -11.52
N SER A 84 4.84 -7.35 -11.45
CA SER A 84 5.93 -7.46 -12.43
C SER A 84 7.28 -7.16 -11.80
N PRO A 85 8.40 -7.60 -12.39
CA PRO A 85 9.72 -7.08 -12.06
C PRO A 85 9.76 -5.55 -12.20
N CYS A 86 10.66 -4.88 -11.46
CA CYS A 86 10.93 -3.46 -11.70
C CYS A 86 11.72 -3.28 -12.99
N GLY A 87 11.30 -2.33 -13.83
CA GLY A 87 11.99 -1.91 -15.04
C GLY A 87 12.92 -0.71 -14.81
N VAL A 88 13.55 -0.24 -15.89
CA VAL A 88 14.46 0.91 -15.85
C VAL A 88 13.70 2.20 -15.51
N GLU A 89 12.45 2.29 -15.95
CA GLU A 89 11.53 3.41 -15.72
C GLU A 89 11.17 3.60 -14.24
N ASP A 90 11.20 2.54 -13.43
CA ASP A 90 10.88 2.60 -12.00
C ASP A 90 12.01 3.26 -11.20
N LYS A 91 13.22 3.41 -11.78
CA LYS A 91 14.42 3.96 -11.12
C LYS A 91 14.77 3.24 -9.81
N ILE A 92 14.52 1.93 -9.76
CA ILE A 92 14.84 1.07 -8.62
C ILE A 92 16.08 0.23 -8.95
N TYR A 93 17.18 0.50 -8.25
CA TYR A 93 18.46 -0.19 -8.43
C TYR A 93 18.67 -1.36 -7.47
N ARG A 94 17.68 -1.66 -6.61
CA ARG A 94 17.75 -2.78 -5.68
C ARG A 94 17.57 -4.10 -6.44
N LYS A 95 18.47 -5.05 -6.23
CA LYS A 95 18.38 -6.39 -6.83
C LYS A 95 17.15 -7.14 -6.33
N PHE A 96 16.58 -7.97 -7.19
CA PHE A 96 15.40 -8.79 -6.93
C PHE A 96 14.14 -8.00 -6.59
N SER A 97 14.07 -6.73 -7.03
CA SER A 97 12.91 -5.88 -6.80
C SER A 97 11.78 -6.12 -7.79
N PHE A 98 10.56 -6.04 -7.29
CA PHE A 98 9.33 -6.17 -8.07
C PHE A 98 8.30 -5.15 -7.62
N LYS A 99 7.31 -4.89 -8.47
CA LYS A 99 6.23 -3.94 -8.20
C LYS A 99 4.87 -4.60 -8.24
N ALA A 100 3.97 -4.09 -7.40
CA ALA A 100 2.54 -4.29 -7.50
C ALA A 100 1.92 -2.95 -7.91
N GLU A 101 1.44 -2.87 -9.14
CA GLU A 101 0.89 -1.66 -9.74
C GLU A 101 -0.65 -1.73 -9.85
N HIS A 102 -1.30 -0.59 -9.60
CA HIS A 102 -2.75 -0.44 -9.73
C HIS A 102 -3.10 0.94 -10.28
N VAL A 103 -4.06 1.01 -11.21
CA VAL A 103 -4.38 2.24 -11.96
C VAL A 103 -4.84 3.40 -11.06
N ASN A 104 -5.64 3.09 -10.04
CA ASN A 104 -6.26 4.10 -9.17
C ASN A 104 -5.69 4.12 -7.74
N MET A 105 -4.78 3.20 -7.42
CA MET A 105 -4.27 3.01 -6.06
C MET A 105 -2.75 3.16 -6.07
N ARG A 106 -2.17 3.12 -4.89
CA ARG A 106 -0.71 3.16 -4.74
C ARG A 106 -0.05 1.99 -5.47
N THR A 107 1.00 2.28 -6.22
CA THR A 107 2.04 1.30 -6.62
C THR A 107 2.95 0.99 -5.44
N TYR A 108 3.16 -0.30 -5.18
CA TYR A 108 4.08 -0.79 -4.16
C TYR A 108 5.33 -1.36 -4.81
N TYR A 109 6.48 -1.04 -4.24
CA TYR A 109 7.77 -1.61 -4.64
C TYR A 109 8.34 -2.43 -3.49
N PHE A 110 8.84 -3.62 -3.84
CA PHE A 110 9.39 -4.63 -2.93
C PHE A 110 10.84 -4.97 -3.30
#